data_AF-A0A7C3FBX0-F1
#
_entry.id   AF-A0A7C3FBX0-F1
#
_cell.length_a   1.000
_cell.length_b   1.000
_cell.length_c   1.000
_cell.angle_alpha   90.00
_cell.angle_beta   90.00
_cell.angle_gamma   90.00
#
_symmetry.space_group_name_H-M   'P 1'
#
loop_
_entity.id
_entity.type
_entity.pdbx_description
1 polymer ?
#
loop_
_entity_poly.entity_id
_entity_poly.type
_entity_poly.pdbx_seq_one_letter_code
_entity_poly.pdbx_strand_id
1 'polypeptide(L)'
;MATTPDNTSQELLQFDPIDWQQLQLLAQLTPAQRTLAMIRAAEFVRAGLRGTFRRRFPDLSDEEINMKVLAHLSPLRGYPP
;
A
#
# COMPACT_ATOMS: atom_id res chain seq x y z
N MET A 1 4.84 48.00 2.08
CA MET A 1 3.97 46.90 2.52
C MET A 1 4.06 45.82 1.46
N ALA A 2 5.10 44.99 1.54
CA ALA A 2 5.36 43.94 0.56
C ALA A 2 4.72 42.66 1.07
N THR A 3 3.82 42.09 0.26
CA THR A 3 3.21 40.78 0.49
C THR A 3 4.31 39.72 0.40
N THR A 4 4.67 39.13 1.53
CA THR A 4 5.50 37.92 1.60
C THR A 4 4.89 36.87 0.69
N PRO A 5 5.62 36.27 -0.26
CA PRO A 5 5.09 35.14 -1.02
C PRO A 5 4.81 34.01 -0.03
N ASP A 6 3.58 33.50 -0.11
CA ASP A 6 3.08 32.36 0.64
C ASP A 6 4.02 31.18 0.40
N ASN A 7 4.74 30.80 1.44
CA ASN A 7 5.76 29.75 1.40
C ASN A 7 5.03 28.41 1.52
N THR A 8 4.18 28.10 0.54
CA THR A 8 3.56 26.79 0.41
C THR A 8 4.69 25.82 0.11
N SER A 9 5.11 25.07 1.13
CA SER A 9 6.09 23.98 1.01
C SER A 9 5.73 23.13 -0.20
N GLN A 10 6.47 23.32 -1.30
CA GLN A 10 6.41 22.42 -2.44
C GLN A 10 7.10 21.14 -1.96
N GLU A 11 6.36 20.27 -1.29
CA GLU A 11 6.77 18.88 -1.11
C GLU A 11 6.99 18.32 -2.50
N LEU A 12 8.26 18.24 -2.91
CA LEU A 12 8.65 17.63 -4.17
C LEU A 12 8.19 16.18 -4.12
N LEU A 13 7.13 15.88 -4.86
CA LEU A 13 6.64 14.52 -5.05
C LEU A 13 7.77 13.69 -5.66
N GLN A 14 8.46 12.92 -4.81
CA GLN A 14 9.45 11.96 -5.25
C GLN A 14 8.73 10.66 -5.62
N PHE A 15 8.68 10.37 -6.91
CA PHE A 15 8.15 9.10 -7.39
C PHE A 15 9.22 8.02 -7.33
N ASP A 16 8.78 6.80 -7.01
CA ASP A 16 9.62 5.61 -7.16
C ASP A 16 10.01 5.44 -8.64
N PRO A 17 11.24 4.97 -8.94
CA PRO A 17 11.64 4.70 -10.31
C PRO A 17 10.73 3.64 -10.96
N ILE A 18 10.50 3.77 -12.27
CA ILE A 18 9.70 2.81 -13.02
C ILE A 18 10.43 1.46 -13.09
N ASP A 19 9.78 0.40 -12.61
CA ASP A 19 10.23 -0.97 -12.80
C ASP A 19 9.86 -1.45 -14.23
N TRP A 20 10.78 -1.26 -15.17
CA TRP A 20 10.60 -1.65 -16.57
C TRP A 20 10.44 -3.15 -16.76
N GLN A 21 11.10 -3.97 -15.92
CA GLN A 21 10.99 -5.42 -16.01
C GLN A 21 9.59 -5.86 -15.62
N GLN A 22 9.05 -5.31 -14.53
CA GLN A 22 7.68 -5.56 -14.12
C GLN A 22 6.68 -5.16 -15.22
N LEU A 23 6.87 -3.99 -15.86
CA LEU A 23 6.01 -3.55 -16.96
C LEU A 23 6.03 -4.52 -18.14
N GLN A 24 7.21 -5.00 -18.53
CA GLN A 24 7.35 -5.98 -19.62
C GLN A 24 6.68 -7.33 -19.31
N LEU A 25 6.77 -7.79 -18.06
CA LEU A 25 6.09 -9.02 -17.63
C LEU A 25 4.57 -8.85 -17.63
N LEU A 26 4.06 -7.71 -17.14
CA LEU A 26 2.63 -7.41 -17.15
C LEU A 26 2.09 -7.25 -18.57
N ALA A 27 2.87 -6.69 -19.49
CA ALA A 27 2.48 -6.51 -20.89
C ALA A 27 2.16 -7.84 -21.60
N GLN A 28 2.78 -8.95 -21.18
CA GLN A 28 2.55 -10.29 -21.72
C GLN A 28 1.24 -10.94 -21.23
N LEU A 29 0.62 -10.38 -20.19
CA LEU A 29 -0.62 -10.89 -19.62
C LEU A 29 -1.84 -10.19 -20.22
N THR A 30 -2.95 -10.91 -20.36
CA THR A 30 -4.26 -10.30 -20.65
C THR A 30 -4.73 -9.44 -19.46
N PRO A 31 -5.62 -8.46 -19.67
CA PRO A 31 -6.17 -7.67 -18.56
C PRO A 31 -6.74 -8.53 -17.43
N ALA A 32 -7.48 -9.61 -17.76
CA ALA A 32 -8.03 -10.53 -16.76
C ALA A 32 -6.93 -11.25 -15.96
N GLN A 33 -5.85 -11.68 -16.61
CA GLN A 33 -4.72 -12.32 -15.94
C GLN A 33 -3.98 -11.35 -15.02
N ARG A 34 -3.80 -10.08 -15.42
CA ARG A 34 -3.19 -9.04 -14.57
C ARG A 34 -4.03 -8.82 -13.31
N THR A 35 -5.35 -8.66 -13.47
CA THR A 35 -6.26 -8.49 -12.33
C THR A 35 -6.20 -9.69 -11.39
N LEU A 36 -6.25 -10.91 -11.93
CA LEU A 36 -6.17 -12.13 -11.12
C LEU A 36 -4.83 -12.23 -10.36
N ALA A 37 -3.71 -11.89 -11.01
CA ALA A 37 -2.40 -11.86 -10.38
C ALA A 37 -2.36 -10.86 -9.22
N MET A 38 -2.90 -9.66 -9.42
CA MET A 38 -2.98 -8.64 -8.37
C MET A 38 -3.88 -9.04 -7.20
N ILE A 39 -5.02 -9.68 -7.46
CA ILE A 39 -5.91 -10.21 -6.40
C ILE A 39 -5.17 -11.27 -5.58
N ARG A 40 -4.48 -12.21 -6.24
CA ARG A 40 -3.71 -13.25 -5.55
C ARG A 40 -2.58 -12.67 -4.71
N ALA A 41 -1.86 -11.68 -5.25
CA ALA A 41 -0.80 -10.99 -4.52
C ALA A 41 -1.35 -10.27 -3.28
N ALA A 42 -2.47 -9.55 -3.42
CA ALA A 42 -3.11 -8.86 -2.31
C ALA A 42 -3.56 -9.83 -1.20
N GLU A 43 -4.18 -10.96 -1.56
CA GLU A 43 -4.60 -11.97 -0.58
C GLU A 43 -3.42 -12.65 0.11
N PHE A 44 -2.32 -12.91 -0.61
CA PHE A 44 -1.09 -13.43 -0.02
C PHE A 44 -0.54 -12.48 1.05
N VAL A 45 -0.42 -11.19 0.73
CA VAL A 45 0.04 -10.17 1.68
C VAL A 45 -0.88 -10.09 2.90
N ARG A 46 -2.20 -10.04 2.69
CA ARG A 46 -3.19 -10.00 3.78
C ARG A 46 -3.11 -11.25 4.67
N ALA A 47 -2.94 -12.44 4.09
CA ALA A 47 -2.78 -13.68 4.84
C ALA A 47 -1.51 -13.66 5.71
N GLY A 48 -0.40 -13.18 5.16
CA GLY A 48 0.85 -13.02 5.91
C GLY A 48 0.72 -12.03 7.08
N LEU A 49 0.07 -10.89 6.84
CA LEU A 49 -0.21 -9.89 7.88
C LEU A 49 -1.13 -10.44 8.97
N ARG A 50 -2.22 -11.14 8.61
CA ARG A 50 -3.10 -11.82 9.58
C ARG A 50 -2.32 -12.81 10.43
N GLY A 51 -1.49 -13.66 9.81
CA GLY A 51 -0.65 -14.62 10.54
C GLY A 51 0.32 -13.94 11.50
N THR A 52 0.92 -12.83 11.08
CA THR A 52 1.83 -12.03 11.91
C THR A 52 1.09 -11.38 13.08
N PHE A 53 -0.06 -10.77 12.85
CA PHE A 53 -0.84 -10.13 13.90
C PHE A 53 -1.46 -11.12 14.87
N ARG A 54 -1.92 -12.29 14.43
CA ARG A 54 -2.40 -13.34 15.34
C ARG A 54 -1.32 -13.79 16.33
N ARG A 55 -0.06 -13.91 15.87
CA ARG A 55 1.07 -14.24 16.76
C ARG A 55 1.40 -13.10 17.73
N ARG A 56 1.27 -11.86 17.30
CA ARG A 56 1.61 -10.66 18.10
C ARG A 56 0.51 -10.27 19.08
N PHE A 57 -0.74 -10.55 18.75
CA PHE A 57 -1.94 -10.16 19.50
C PHE A 57 -2.87 -11.37 19.63
N PRO A 58 -2.48 -12.37 20.43
CA PRO A 58 -3.21 -13.64 20.53
C PRO A 58 -4.62 -13.52 21.11
N ASP A 59 -4.89 -12.45 21.88
CA ASP A 59 -6.17 -12.22 22.55
C ASP A 59 -7.21 -11.52 21.68
N LEU A 60 -6.82 -11.05 20.49
CA LEU A 60 -7.73 -10.34 19.59
C LEU A 60 -8.59 -11.27 18.76
N SER A 61 -9.83 -10.85 18.50
CA SER A 61 -10.73 -11.53 17.57
C SER A 61 -10.24 -11.43 16.12
N ASP A 62 -10.80 -12.25 15.25
CA ASP A 62 -10.48 -12.21 13.82
C ASP A 62 -10.87 -10.87 13.17
N GLU A 63 -11.96 -10.24 13.63
CA GLU A 63 -12.38 -8.90 13.19
C GLU A 63 -11.36 -7.84 13.59
N GLU A 64 -10.88 -7.87 14.84
CA GLU A 64 -9.87 -6.94 15.34
C GLU A 64 -8.52 -7.11 14.62
N ILE A 65 -8.15 -8.35 14.33
CA ILE A 65 -6.98 -8.66 13.49
C ILE A 65 -7.15 -8.09 12.09
N ASN A 66 -8.32 -8.26 11.46
CA ASN A 66 -8.60 -7.69 10.13
C ASN A 66 -8.52 -6.15 10.15
N MET A 67 -8.99 -5.51 11.22
CA MET A 67 -8.85 -4.06 11.38
C MET A 67 -7.39 -3.61 11.48
N LYS A 68 -6.52 -4.39 12.13
CA LYS A 68 -5.07 -4.12 12.13
C LYS A 68 -4.45 -4.28 10.74
N VAL A 69 -4.86 -5.29 9.97
CA VAL A 69 -4.44 -5.43 8.55
C VAL A 69 -4.86 -4.22 7.74
N LEU A 70 -6.11 -3.77 7.89
CA LEU A 70 -6.61 -2.59 7.20
C LEU A 70 -5.80 -1.35 7.58
N ALA A 71 -5.60 -1.10 8.88
CA ALA A 71 -4.84 0.05 9.37
C ALA A 71 -3.41 0.06 8.83
N HIS A 72 -2.76 -1.12 8.75
CA HIS A 72 -1.40 -1.25 8.23
C HIS A 72 -1.30 -0.97 6.73
N LEU A 73 -2.32 -1.33 5.95
CA LEU A 73 -2.34 -1.17 4.49
C LEU A 73 -2.96 0.16 4.03
N SER A 74 -3.60 0.91 4.92
CA SER A 74 -4.26 2.17 4.61
C SER A 74 -3.51 3.48 4.93
N PRO A 75 -2.19 3.53 5.25
CA PRO A 75 -1.55 4.83 5.39
C PRO A 75 -1.62 5.58 4.05
N LEU A 76 -2.10 6.82 4.11
CA LEU A 76 -2.06 7.74 2.99
C LEU A 76 -0.58 8.03 2.70
N ARG A 77 -0.12 7.73 1.48
CA ARG A 77 1.21 8.19 1.04
C ARG A 77 1.25 9.72 1.17
N GLY A 78 2.16 10.23 1.99
CA GLY A 78 2.30 11.67 2.26
C GLY A 78 1.54 12.20 3.48
N TYR A 79 0.91 11.35 4.30
CA TYR A 79 0.31 11.79 5.56
C TYR A 79 0.95 11.07 6.75
N PRO A 80 1.46 11.79 7.78
CA PRO A 80 1.99 11.14 8.97
C PRO A 80 0.86 10.43 9.74
N PRO A 81 1.19 9.39 10.53
CA PRO A 81 0.22 8.64 11.33
C PRO A 81 -0.48 9.49 12.40
#